data_AF-A0A397VVJ7-F1
#
_entry.id   AF-A0A397VVJ7-F1
#
_cell.length_a   1.000
_cell.length_b   1.000
_cell.length_c   1.000
_cell.angle_alpha   90.00
_cell.angle_beta   90.00
_cell.angle_gamma   90.00
#
_symmetry.space_group_name_H-M   'P 1'
#
loop_
_entity.id
_entity.type
_entity.pdbx_description
1 polymer ?
#
loop_
_entity_poly.entity_id
_entity_poly.type
_entity_poly.pdbx_seq_one_letter_code
_entity_poly.pdbx_strand_id
1 'polypeptide(L)'
;MTSSPQTEVNTQLNIEAPSQIVETTLDEIGNAKEIEVNNNRYVTGDMKIDEQNDIQSEIHETKAEERRNEQMSYSSVVKKSLPQRHKRQFKEIDMQWADHMMEKLVQSMKDSFDEKEWHYRQIMEALKNEKLLCKFIIHKLYTIPTKYEMPKAIQLKFIYQDRSFFCTFTKNTKIMPTHQIEFEVMFGKAIQNYKGKHSIIVTNREIRDQINSKICQKLAIQYITNSRFRKNPQKIMKVLNYCIGFMKLPEGLQSEIVWKTVNKAIQTMLLPLPEKLEDIPEDVRELLPFEILIKNRNNLRSLLAALRKVYTFAQLLDEYFTELEPLPDNPWELREEVKGLFPIIDRKDLRKVYGYKQRLAEHYKWEGDLPESYFRLPEKKILLPLTPQELNHKYRAMFPIDLTRSNKPIKEISNMLRETYLFKFIPNDFFIQKSKLPRDVKRIITQSKYNFPIEDKEEAIQFIEEISVRYNFTILLPSDIMTVNPTEKPELPWDPRDVKEFSLTIPITSTGQLVEIVRSLRPLYYFH
;
A
#
# COMPACT_ATOMS: atom_id res chain seq x y z
N MET A 1 -16.82 22.61 92.98
CA MET A 1 -16.96 23.97 92.42
C MET A 1 -16.79 23.87 90.91
N THR A 2 -17.82 24.33 90.19
CA THR A 2 -17.91 24.57 88.74
C THR A 2 -17.46 23.45 87.79
N SER A 3 -18.38 22.51 87.61
CA SER A 3 -18.57 21.68 86.42
C SER A 3 -19.37 22.45 85.35
N SER A 4 -18.91 22.43 84.09
CA SER A 4 -19.75 22.61 82.89
C SER A 4 -18.97 22.21 81.63
N PRO A 5 -19.66 21.78 80.55
CA PRO A 5 -19.25 20.61 79.77
C PRO A 5 -18.98 20.90 78.28
N GLN A 6 -18.40 19.89 77.64
CA GLN A 6 -18.23 19.76 76.19
C GLN A 6 -19.58 19.82 75.47
N THR A 7 -19.63 20.60 74.39
CA THR A 7 -20.75 20.62 73.44
C THR A 7 -20.31 19.89 72.19
N GLU A 8 -20.79 18.66 72.01
CA GLU A 8 -20.81 17.96 70.72
C GLU A 8 -22.02 18.47 69.92
N VAL A 9 -21.77 19.08 68.76
CA VAL A 9 -22.81 19.37 67.77
C VAL A 9 -22.71 18.34 66.65
N ASN A 10 -23.59 17.36 66.74
CA ASN A 10 -23.96 16.47 65.65
C ASN A 10 -24.57 17.30 64.50
N THR A 11 -23.91 17.32 63.34
CA THR A 11 -24.53 17.78 62.10
C THR A 11 -24.62 16.58 61.15
N GLN A 12 -25.83 16.03 61.03
CA GLN A 12 -26.18 15.00 60.05
C GLN A 12 -25.92 15.54 58.64
N LEU A 13 -25.03 14.84 57.95
CA LEU A 13 -24.68 15.09 56.55
C LEU A 13 -25.66 14.30 55.68
N ASN A 14 -26.71 14.98 55.23
CA ASN A 14 -27.64 14.42 54.25
C ASN A 14 -26.98 14.48 52.87
N ILE A 15 -26.63 13.31 52.34
CA ILE A 15 -26.13 13.13 50.98
C ILE A 15 -27.34 13.10 50.05
N GLU A 16 -27.64 14.24 49.43
CA GLU A 16 -28.51 14.28 48.24
C GLU A 16 -27.65 14.25 46.97
N ALA A 17 -27.97 13.27 46.11
CA ALA A 17 -27.32 13.03 44.84
C ALA A 17 -27.56 14.19 43.85
N PRO A 18 -26.59 14.54 43.00
CA PRO A 18 -26.80 15.55 41.97
C PRO A 18 -27.68 14.98 40.85
N SER A 19 -28.92 15.41 40.83
CA SER A 19 -29.83 15.24 39.70
C SER A 19 -29.35 16.14 38.56
N GLN A 20 -28.87 15.55 37.47
CA GLN A 20 -28.58 16.27 36.23
C GLN A 20 -29.88 16.78 35.61
N ILE A 21 -30.19 18.05 35.85
CA ILE A 21 -31.20 18.80 35.11
C ILE A 21 -30.50 19.38 33.87
N VAL A 22 -30.66 18.72 32.73
CA VAL A 22 -30.35 19.32 31.41
C VAL A 22 -31.57 20.13 31.00
N GLU A 23 -31.66 21.36 31.51
CA GLU A 23 -32.60 22.36 31.04
C GLU A 23 -32.00 23.02 29.78
N THR A 24 -32.43 22.56 28.60
CA THR A 24 -32.25 23.36 27.38
C THR A 24 -33.51 24.20 27.21
N THR A 25 -33.51 25.40 27.79
CA THR A 25 -34.52 26.42 27.57
C THR A 25 -34.53 26.79 26.08
N LEU A 26 -35.65 26.48 25.43
CA LEU A 26 -35.96 26.86 24.05
C LEU A 26 -36.67 28.23 24.10
N ASP A 27 -35.98 29.22 24.66
CA ASP A 27 -36.43 30.61 24.72
C ASP A 27 -35.72 31.42 23.64
N GLU A 28 -36.39 31.53 22.48
CA GLU A 28 -36.43 32.71 21.61
C GLU A 28 -37.10 32.32 20.28
N ILE A 29 -38.44 32.43 20.24
CA ILE A 29 -39.22 32.49 19.02
C ILE A 29 -40.16 33.69 19.17
N GLY A 30 -39.76 34.81 18.59
CA GLY A 30 -40.55 36.04 18.61
C GLY A 30 -39.86 37.11 17.78
N ASN A 31 -39.97 37.00 16.45
CA ASN A 31 -40.07 38.11 15.49
C ASN A 31 -39.94 37.57 14.07
N ALA A 32 -41.06 37.16 13.48
CA ALA A 32 -41.19 37.00 12.04
C ALA A 32 -41.89 38.24 11.49
N LYS A 33 -41.15 39.07 10.74
CA LYS A 33 -41.73 40.05 9.83
C LYS A 33 -42.35 39.32 8.64
N GLU A 34 -43.55 39.74 8.26
CA GLU A 34 -44.25 39.31 7.06
C GLU A 34 -43.36 39.45 5.82
N ILE A 35 -43.29 38.38 5.02
CA ILE A 35 -42.75 38.41 3.66
C ILE A 35 -43.83 37.84 2.75
N GLU A 36 -44.33 38.70 1.85
CA GLU A 36 -45.29 38.36 0.81
C GLU A 36 -44.70 37.33 -0.17
N VAL A 37 -45.50 36.32 -0.46
CA VAL A 37 -45.20 35.22 -1.38
C VAL A 37 -45.58 35.64 -2.81
N ASN A 38 -44.61 35.58 -3.73
CA ASN A 38 -44.89 35.59 -5.16
C ASN A 38 -44.67 34.17 -5.72
N ASN A 39 -45.76 33.55 -6.19
CA ASN A 39 -45.78 32.23 -6.79
C ASN A 39 -45.37 32.30 -8.27
N ASN A 40 -44.49 31.40 -8.72
CA ASN A 40 -44.58 30.90 -10.08
C ASN A 40 -44.08 29.44 -10.21
N ARG A 41 -44.64 28.81 -11.24
CA ARG A 41 -44.99 27.39 -11.40
C ARG A 41 -44.09 26.71 -12.45
N TYR A 42 -44.20 25.36 -12.50
CA TYR A 42 -43.76 24.42 -13.57
C TYR A 42 -42.28 23.97 -13.56
N VAL A 43 -41.87 22.76 -13.96
CA VAL A 43 -42.46 21.65 -14.75
C VAL A 43 -41.80 20.31 -14.38
N THR A 44 -42.55 19.23 -14.63
CA THR A 44 -42.26 17.79 -14.58
C THR A 44 -41.09 17.33 -15.46
N GLY A 45 -40.40 16.26 -15.07
CA GLY A 45 -39.45 15.54 -15.93
C GLY A 45 -39.06 14.19 -15.36
N ASP A 46 -39.69 13.13 -15.87
CA ASP A 46 -39.32 11.72 -15.65
C ASP A 46 -37.95 11.42 -16.28
N MET A 47 -37.10 10.68 -15.56
CA MET A 47 -35.94 9.98 -16.15
C MET A 47 -35.88 8.55 -15.61
N LYS A 48 -36.06 7.60 -16.54
CA LYS A 48 -35.68 6.19 -16.39
C LYS A 48 -34.16 6.08 -16.42
N ILE A 49 -33.59 5.26 -15.53
CA ILE A 49 -32.20 4.80 -15.60
C ILE A 49 -32.25 3.27 -15.59
N ASP A 50 -31.88 2.68 -16.73
CA ASP A 50 -31.47 1.28 -16.83
C ASP A 50 -30.01 1.19 -16.39
N GLU A 51 -29.72 0.37 -15.38
CA GLU A 51 -28.37 0.15 -14.84
C GLU A 51 -27.96 -1.30 -15.16
N GLN A 52 -27.17 -1.46 -16.23
CA GLN A 52 -26.45 -2.69 -16.55
C GLN A 52 -25.18 -2.76 -15.67
N ASN A 53 -25.14 -3.75 -14.79
CA ASN A 53 -23.97 -4.09 -13.98
C ASN A 53 -22.98 -4.95 -14.78
N ASP A 54 -21.81 -4.40 -15.08
CA ASP A 54 -20.61 -5.15 -15.48
C ASP A 54 -19.80 -5.51 -14.23
N ILE A 55 -19.67 -6.81 -13.95
CA ILE A 55 -18.80 -7.37 -12.92
C ILE A 55 -17.45 -7.72 -13.59
N GLN A 56 -16.42 -6.90 -13.36
CA GLN A 56 -15.03 -7.29 -13.62
C GLN A 56 -14.43 -7.93 -12.38
N SER A 57 -14.07 -9.21 -12.51
CA SER A 57 -13.33 -9.99 -11.53
C SER A 57 -11.85 -9.65 -11.54
N GLU A 58 -11.33 -9.35 -10.35
CA GLU A 58 -9.94 -9.05 -10.05
C GLU A 58 -9.16 -10.36 -9.89
N ILE A 59 -8.37 -10.74 -10.90
CA ILE A 59 -7.44 -11.88 -10.84
C ILE A 59 -6.08 -11.34 -10.39
N HIS A 60 -5.70 -11.66 -9.16
CA HIS A 60 -4.34 -11.50 -8.64
C HIS A 60 -3.39 -12.50 -9.33
N GLU A 61 -2.66 -12.04 -10.36
CA GLU A 61 -1.48 -12.73 -10.88
C GLU A 61 -0.29 -12.57 -9.92
N THR A 62 0.04 -13.63 -9.18
CA THR A 62 1.30 -13.77 -8.47
C THR A 62 2.42 -14.07 -9.48
N LYS A 63 2.96 -13.02 -10.13
CA LYS A 63 4.19 -13.14 -10.91
C LYS A 63 5.38 -13.32 -9.97
N ALA A 64 5.81 -14.57 -9.82
CA ALA A 64 7.15 -14.89 -9.35
C ALA A 64 8.17 -14.29 -10.33
N GLU A 65 8.76 -13.17 -9.93
CA GLU A 65 9.71 -12.42 -10.73
C GLU A 65 11.05 -13.17 -10.73
N GLU A 66 11.24 -14.03 -11.74
CA GLU A 66 12.56 -14.54 -12.13
C GLU A 66 13.47 -13.34 -12.45
N ARG A 67 14.20 -12.88 -11.43
CA ARG A 67 15.20 -11.83 -11.57
C ARG A 67 16.24 -12.25 -12.60
N ARG A 68 16.17 -11.63 -13.77
CA ARG A 68 17.17 -11.71 -14.84
C ARG A 68 18.57 -11.49 -14.26
N ASN A 69 19.39 -12.54 -14.27
CA ASN A 69 20.82 -12.47 -13.93
C ASN A 69 21.61 -11.80 -15.07
N GLU A 70 21.27 -10.57 -15.43
CA GLU A 70 22.18 -9.72 -16.21
C GLU A 70 23.33 -9.33 -15.26
N GLN A 71 24.56 -9.78 -15.56
CA GLN A 71 25.73 -9.37 -14.81
C GLN A 71 25.96 -7.87 -15.06
N MET A 72 25.60 -7.05 -14.08
CA MET A 72 25.78 -5.59 -14.16
C MET A 72 27.27 -5.26 -14.23
N SER A 73 27.68 -4.49 -15.24
CA SER A 73 29.02 -3.88 -15.29
C SER A 73 29.11 -2.72 -14.29
N TYR A 74 30.32 -2.39 -13.82
CA TYR A 74 30.57 -1.21 -12.99
C TYR A 74 29.88 0.04 -13.56
N SER A 75 30.15 0.39 -14.83
CA SER A 75 29.54 1.53 -15.52
C SER A 75 28.00 1.49 -15.58
N SER A 76 27.39 0.29 -15.59
CA SER A 76 25.93 0.14 -15.57
C SER A 76 25.34 0.26 -14.16
N VAL A 77 26.03 -0.21 -13.11
CA VAL A 77 25.62 -0.03 -11.71
C VAL A 77 25.73 1.44 -11.31
N VAL A 78 26.83 2.07 -11.71
CA VAL A 78 27.15 3.49 -11.46
C VAL A 78 26.07 4.38 -12.11
N LYS A 79 25.82 4.21 -13.43
CA LYS A 79 24.81 5.01 -14.15
C LYS A 79 23.35 4.66 -13.81
N LYS A 80 23.02 3.41 -13.47
CA LYS A 80 21.65 3.00 -13.05
C LYS A 80 21.39 3.20 -11.54
N SER A 81 22.36 3.68 -10.77
CA SER A 81 22.17 3.95 -9.33
C SER A 81 21.31 5.17 -9.02
N LEU A 82 20.96 5.97 -10.03
CA LEU A 82 19.75 6.81 -10.01
C LEU A 82 18.56 5.90 -10.34
N PRO A 83 17.76 5.47 -9.34
CA PRO A 83 16.61 4.65 -9.65
C PRO A 83 15.72 5.45 -10.60
N GLN A 84 15.42 4.85 -11.76
CA GLN A 84 14.15 5.08 -12.44
C GLN A 84 13.12 5.17 -11.32
N ARG A 85 12.40 6.30 -11.22
CA ARG A 85 11.40 6.59 -10.17
C ARG A 85 10.33 5.48 -10.18
N HIS A 86 10.65 4.29 -9.67
CA HIS A 86 9.68 3.44 -9.05
C HIS A 86 9.08 4.35 -8.00
N LYS A 87 7.81 4.70 -8.19
CA LYS A 87 6.99 5.29 -7.14
C LYS A 87 7.24 4.41 -5.93
N ARG A 88 8.15 4.84 -5.03
CA ARG A 88 8.36 4.18 -3.75
C ARG A 88 6.96 4.17 -3.18
N GLN A 89 6.34 2.99 -3.09
CA GLN A 89 5.13 2.83 -2.34
C GLN A 89 5.49 3.35 -0.96
N PHE A 90 5.00 4.55 -0.65
CA PHE A 90 5.32 5.24 0.57
C PHE A 90 4.94 4.30 1.68
N LYS A 91 5.90 3.91 2.51
CA LYS A 91 5.58 3.03 3.63
C LYS A 91 4.60 3.80 4.50
N GLU A 92 3.41 3.25 4.65
CA GLU A 92 2.34 3.75 5.51
C GLU A 92 2.85 4.14 6.92
N ILE A 93 3.92 3.46 7.35
CA ILE A 93 4.72 3.71 8.55
C ILE A 93 5.17 5.17 8.69
N ASP A 94 5.59 5.86 7.62
CA ASP A 94 6.07 7.25 7.70
C ASP A 94 4.95 8.23 8.05
N MET A 95 3.69 7.92 7.69
CA MET A 95 2.52 8.75 8.01
C MET A 95 1.96 8.45 9.40
N GLN A 96 2.11 7.22 9.89
CA GLN A 96 1.64 6.82 11.22
C GLN A 96 2.27 7.65 12.35
N TRP A 97 3.54 8.04 12.20
CA TRP A 97 4.22 8.88 13.18
C TRP A 97 3.65 10.29 13.28
N ALA A 98 3.38 10.91 12.13
CA ALA A 98 2.76 12.23 12.11
C ALA A 98 1.37 12.21 12.76
N ASP A 99 0.63 11.11 12.62
CA ASP A 99 -0.64 10.90 13.29
C ASP A 99 -0.46 10.66 14.81
N HIS A 100 0.55 9.90 15.22
CA HIS A 100 0.86 9.67 16.63
C HIS A 100 1.26 10.96 17.37
N MET A 101 2.12 11.79 16.78
CA MET A 101 2.45 13.11 17.35
C MET A 101 1.21 13.97 17.50
N MET A 102 0.33 13.97 16.50
CA MET A 102 -0.94 14.68 16.59
C MET A 102 -1.83 14.13 17.70
N GLU A 103 -1.81 12.83 17.98
CA GLU A 103 -2.60 12.27 19.09
C GLU A 103 -2.06 12.65 20.47
N LYS A 104 -0.73 12.78 20.63
CA LYS A 104 -0.12 13.25 21.88
C LYS A 104 -0.29 14.76 22.08
N LEU A 105 -0.11 15.58 21.05
CA LEU A 105 -0.51 17.01 21.07
C LEU A 105 -2.02 17.16 21.31
N VAL A 106 -2.79 16.20 20.79
CA VAL A 106 -4.16 15.83 21.15
C VAL A 106 -4.42 15.85 22.66
N GLN A 107 -3.65 15.02 23.36
CA GLN A 107 -3.81 14.70 24.78
C GLN A 107 -3.36 15.83 25.70
N SER A 108 -2.49 16.72 25.23
CA SER A 108 -2.05 17.88 26.01
C SER A 108 -3.09 19.02 26.05
N MET A 109 -4.16 18.96 25.23
CA MET A 109 -5.25 19.92 25.29
C MET A 109 -6.06 19.76 26.57
N LYS A 110 -6.13 20.83 27.36
CA LYS A 110 -6.85 20.85 28.65
C LYS A 110 -8.15 21.65 28.60
N ASP A 111 -8.29 22.53 27.61
CA ASP A 111 -9.37 23.51 27.59
C ASP A 111 -10.70 22.85 27.17
N SER A 112 -11.72 23.02 28.00
CA SER A 112 -13.09 22.63 27.66
C SER A 112 -13.63 23.53 26.55
N PHE A 113 -14.49 22.99 25.69
CA PHE A 113 -15.20 23.77 24.69
C PHE A 113 -16.01 24.90 25.34
N ASP A 114 -15.71 26.16 25.00
CA ASP A 114 -16.43 27.32 25.51
C ASP A 114 -17.83 27.44 24.86
N GLU A 115 -18.85 26.97 25.58
CA GLU A 115 -20.25 27.04 25.17
C GLU A 115 -20.84 28.44 25.24
N LYS A 116 -20.23 29.36 26.01
CA LYS A 116 -20.70 30.75 26.11
C LYS A 116 -20.30 31.54 24.88
N GLU A 117 -19.05 31.40 24.46
CA GLU A 117 -18.55 32.03 23.22
C GLU A 117 -19.18 31.36 21.99
N TRP A 118 -19.20 30.03 21.96
CA TRP A 118 -19.66 29.25 20.81
C TRP A 118 -21.04 28.64 21.03
N HIS A 119 -22.00 29.50 21.39
CA HIS A 119 -23.41 29.09 21.45
C HIS A 119 -23.96 28.82 20.04
N TYR A 120 -25.10 28.13 19.98
CA TYR A 120 -25.75 27.68 18.74
C TYR A 120 -25.79 28.74 17.61
N ARG A 121 -26.25 29.96 17.93
CA ARG A 121 -26.37 31.05 16.95
C ARG A 121 -25.02 31.49 16.38
N GLN A 122 -23.97 31.50 17.19
CA GLN A 122 -22.63 31.91 16.77
C GLN A 122 -22.00 30.87 15.85
N ILE A 123 -22.23 29.58 16.12
CA ILE A 123 -21.77 28.50 15.25
C ILE A 123 -22.50 28.56 13.90
N MET A 124 -23.81 28.82 13.90
CA MET A 124 -24.58 29.02 12.66
C MET A 124 -24.02 30.17 11.82
N GLU A 125 -23.74 31.31 12.46
CA GLU A 125 -23.15 32.46 11.78
C GLU A 125 -21.74 32.18 11.26
N ALA A 126 -20.95 31.43 12.03
CA ALA A 126 -19.64 30.96 11.59
C ALA A 126 -19.72 30.14 10.31
N LEU A 127 -20.71 29.26 10.15
CA LEU A 127 -20.87 28.46 8.93
C LEU A 127 -21.30 29.26 7.68
N LYS A 128 -21.69 30.53 7.86
CA LYS A 128 -21.98 31.47 6.77
C LYS A 128 -20.86 32.47 6.51
N ASN A 129 -19.97 32.68 7.49
CA ASN A 129 -18.96 33.73 7.44
C ASN A 129 -17.53 33.16 7.54
N GLU A 130 -16.72 33.38 6.50
CA GLU A 130 -15.35 32.87 6.42
C GLU A 130 -14.49 33.21 7.64
N LYS A 131 -14.57 34.46 8.14
CA LYS A 131 -13.73 34.93 9.25
C LYS A 131 -14.12 34.26 10.57
N LEU A 132 -15.43 34.12 10.82
CA LEU A 132 -15.94 33.45 12.01
C LEU A 132 -15.71 31.94 11.94
N LEU A 133 -15.83 31.32 10.76
CA LEU A 133 -15.48 29.92 10.56
C LEU A 133 -14.00 29.66 10.90
N CYS A 134 -13.10 30.55 10.47
CA CYS A 134 -11.68 30.44 10.79
C CYS A 134 -11.46 30.45 12.30
N LYS A 135 -12.07 31.39 13.03
CA LYS A 135 -12.01 31.46 14.50
C LYS A 135 -12.60 30.21 15.16
N PHE A 136 -13.72 29.72 14.65
CA PHE A 136 -14.38 28.51 15.16
C PHE A 136 -13.51 27.27 14.99
N ILE A 137 -12.90 27.08 13.83
CA ILE A 137 -11.99 25.95 13.57
C ILE A 137 -10.77 26.06 14.48
N ILE A 138 -10.22 27.26 14.67
CA ILE A 138 -9.12 27.51 15.59
C ILE A 138 -9.51 27.06 17.01
N HIS A 139 -10.64 27.53 17.51
CA HIS A 139 -11.18 27.12 18.82
C HIS A 139 -11.36 25.60 18.94
N LYS A 140 -11.97 24.98 17.93
CA LYS A 140 -12.18 23.52 17.87
C LYS A 140 -10.89 22.70 17.79
N LEU A 141 -9.80 23.28 17.29
CA LEU A 141 -8.50 22.63 17.23
C LEU A 141 -7.77 22.67 18.58
N TYR A 142 -8.17 23.52 19.54
CA TYR A 142 -7.57 23.60 20.88
C TYR A 142 -8.44 23.03 22.01
N THR A 143 -9.74 22.84 21.77
CA THR A 143 -10.68 22.44 22.82
C THR A 143 -11.06 20.97 22.75
N ILE A 144 -11.28 20.39 23.93
CA ILE A 144 -11.82 19.05 24.08
C ILE A 144 -13.26 19.04 23.52
N PRO A 145 -13.64 18.06 22.69
CA PRO A 145 -15.00 17.99 22.16
C PRO A 145 -16.06 17.90 23.25
N THR A 146 -17.23 18.46 22.97
CA THR A 146 -18.40 18.35 23.86
C THR A 146 -18.87 16.90 23.95
N LYS A 147 -19.64 16.59 25.01
CA LYS A 147 -20.27 15.28 25.21
C LYS A 147 -21.79 15.37 25.13
N TYR A 148 -22.31 16.15 24.17
CA TYR A 148 -23.75 16.24 24.00
C TYR A 148 -24.30 14.88 23.58
N GLU A 149 -25.35 14.43 24.27
CA GLU A 149 -26.03 13.19 23.90
C GLU A 149 -26.68 13.33 22.53
N MET A 150 -26.37 12.39 21.64
CA MET A 150 -26.96 12.27 20.32
C MET A 150 -27.55 10.86 20.20
N PRO A 151 -28.78 10.71 19.69
CA PRO A 151 -29.35 9.37 19.47
C PRO A 151 -28.42 8.50 18.63
N LYS A 152 -28.22 7.25 19.04
CA LYS A 152 -27.13 6.40 18.55
C LYS A 152 -27.25 6.11 17.06
N ALA A 153 -28.44 5.82 16.55
CA ALA A 153 -28.62 5.54 15.13
C ALA A 153 -28.41 6.80 14.28
N ILE A 154 -28.87 7.97 14.75
CA ILE A 154 -28.56 9.25 14.10
C ILE A 154 -27.05 9.53 14.12
N GLN A 155 -26.39 9.38 15.28
CA GLN A 155 -24.94 9.62 15.41
C GLN A 155 -24.13 8.77 14.44
N LEU A 156 -24.48 7.49 14.27
CA LEU A 156 -23.84 6.61 13.30
C LEU A 156 -23.95 7.15 11.87
N LYS A 157 -25.12 7.67 11.47
CA LYS A 157 -25.31 8.28 10.15
C LYS A 157 -24.39 9.49 9.94
N PHE A 158 -24.16 10.29 10.97
CA PHE A 158 -23.21 11.41 10.91
C PHE A 158 -21.75 10.97 10.85
N ILE A 159 -21.37 9.94 11.61
CA ILE A 159 -20.02 9.34 11.58
C ILE A 159 -19.68 8.88 10.16
N TYR A 160 -20.63 8.22 9.49
CA TYR A 160 -20.48 7.75 8.10
C TYR A 160 -20.82 8.81 7.03
N GLN A 161 -21.20 10.03 7.43
CA GLN A 161 -21.54 11.14 6.53
C GLN A 161 -22.60 10.77 5.49
N ASP A 162 -23.65 10.05 5.92
CA ASP A 162 -24.68 9.51 5.05
C ASP A 162 -25.55 10.61 4.42
N ARG A 163 -25.30 10.89 3.14
CA ARG A 163 -26.06 11.88 2.36
C ARG A 163 -27.52 11.47 2.09
N SER A 164 -27.85 10.19 2.26
CA SER A 164 -29.18 9.63 2.04
C SER A 164 -30.06 9.60 3.30
N PHE A 165 -29.65 10.29 4.38
CA PHE A 165 -30.31 10.25 5.70
C PHE A 165 -31.84 10.33 5.63
N PHE A 166 -32.39 11.32 4.92
CA PHE A 166 -33.83 11.52 4.75
C PHE A 166 -34.43 10.71 3.59
N CYS A 167 -33.61 10.29 2.61
CA CYS A 167 -34.08 9.50 1.47
C CYS A 167 -34.50 8.09 1.90
N THR A 168 -33.92 7.56 2.98
CA THR A 168 -34.31 6.26 3.53
C THR A 168 -35.58 6.30 4.37
N PHE A 169 -36.19 7.48 4.58
CA PHE A 169 -37.40 7.58 5.41
C PHE A 169 -38.58 6.91 4.71
N THR A 170 -39.36 6.15 5.47
CA THR A 170 -40.52 5.40 4.98
C THR A 170 -41.74 5.63 5.86
N LYS A 171 -42.92 5.64 5.25
CA LYS A 171 -44.19 5.72 5.99
C LYS A 171 -44.62 4.36 6.58
N ASN A 172 -43.98 3.27 6.17
CA ASN A 172 -44.32 1.94 6.64
C ASN A 172 -43.65 1.65 7.99
N THR A 173 -44.46 1.65 9.06
CA THR A 173 -44.00 1.45 10.44
C THR A 173 -43.29 0.12 10.67
N LYS A 174 -43.56 -0.92 9.85
CA LYS A 174 -42.92 -2.24 9.97
C LYS A 174 -41.45 -2.26 9.54
N ILE A 175 -41.05 -1.34 8.66
CA ILE A 175 -39.70 -1.27 8.07
C ILE A 175 -39.02 0.07 8.34
N MET A 176 -39.52 0.82 9.32
CA MET A 176 -39.02 2.15 9.66
C MET A 176 -37.58 2.04 10.19
N PRO A 177 -36.59 2.67 9.53
CA PRO A 177 -35.21 2.64 10.01
C PRO A 177 -35.06 3.26 11.40
N THR A 178 -34.16 2.73 12.21
CA THR A 178 -33.97 3.19 13.60
C THR A 178 -33.67 4.69 13.70
N HIS A 179 -32.86 5.24 12.79
CA HIS A 179 -32.56 6.69 12.79
C HIS A 179 -33.77 7.56 12.44
N GLN A 180 -34.72 7.04 11.66
CA GLN A 180 -36.00 7.72 11.43
C GLN A 180 -36.85 7.72 12.70
N ILE A 181 -36.95 6.59 13.41
CA ILE A 181 -37.68 6.49 14.69
C ILE A 181 -37.14 7.53 15.68
N GLU A 182 -35.83 7.55 15.90
CA GLU A 182 -35.16 8.50 16.79
C GLU A 182 -35.43 9.96 16.38
N PHE A 183 -35.38 10.26 15.08
CA PHE A 183 -35.65 11.59 14.56
C PHE A 183 -37.11 12.01 14.76
N GLU A 184 -38.06 11.13 14.47
CA GLU A 184 -39.50 11.40 14.65
C GLU A 184 -39.87 11.62 16.11
N VAL A 185 -39.24 10.90 17.05
CA VAL A 185 -39.41 11.13 18.49
C VAL A 185 -38.95 12.54 18.88
N MET A 186 -37.76 12.95 18.42
CA MET A 186 -37.28 14.32 18.65
C MET A 186 -38.19 15.39 18.03
N PHE A 187 -38.64 15.14 16.80
CA PHE A 187 -39.53 16.03 16.08
C PHE A 187 -40.90 16.17 16.77
N GLY A 188 -41.49 15.05 17.21
CA GLY A 188 -42.72 15.03 17.99
C GLY A 188 -42.59 15.80 19.30
N LYS A 189 -41.49 15.59 20.05
CA LYS A 189 -41.21 16.34 21.29
C LYS A 189 -41.11 17.84 21.04
N ALA A 190 -40.41 18.26 19.99
CA ALA A 190 -40.30 19.67 19.63
C ALA A 190 -41.64 20.31 19.24
N ILE A 191 -42.50 19.57 18.51
CA ILE A 191 -43.86 20.00 18.20
C ILE A 191 -44.68 20.19 19.48
N GLN A 192 -44.65 19.24 20.42
CA GLN A 192 -45.41 19.34 21.66
C GLN A 192 -44.94 20.53 22.51
N ASN A 193 -43.63 20.74 22.61
CA ASN A 193 -43.07 21.90 23.31
C ASN A 193 -43.54 23.22 22.67
N TYR A 194 -43.55 23.29 21.34
CA TYR A 194 -44.05 24.47 20.63
C TYR A 194 -45.54 24.71 20.88
N LYS A 195 -46.36 23.65 20.80
CA LYS A 195 -47.80 23.72 21.10
C LYS A 195 -48.08 24.22 22.51
N GLY A 196 -47.36 23.69 23.50
CA GLY A 196 -47.48 24.11 24.89
C GLY A 196 -47.11 25.57 25.09
N LYS A 197 -45.98 26.02 24.50
CA LYS A 197 -45.49 27.40 24.63
C LYS A 197 -46.41 28.45 24.00
N HIS A 198 -47.05 28.11 22.89
CA HIS A 198 -47.93 29.04 22.16
C HIS A 198 -49.42 28.79 22.41
N SER A 199 -49.77 27.84 23.29
CA SER A 199 -51.16 27.42 23.58
C SER A 199 -51.99 27.08 22.32
N ILE A 200 -51.36 26.50 21.31
CA ILE A 200 -52.02 26.10 20.05
C ILE A 200 -52.26 24.58 19.99
N ILE A 201 -53.38 24.18 19.40
CA ILE A 201 -53.75 22.76 19.26
C ILE A 201 -53.14 22.16 17.99
N VAL A 202 -53.10 22.93 16.90
CA VAL A 202 -52.67 22.49 15.56
C VAL A 202 -51.55 23.39 15.06
N THR A 203 -50.50 22.79 14.50
CA THR A 203 -49.37 23.48 13.86
C THR A 203 -49.55 23.44 12.34
N ASN A 204 -49.37 24.58 11.66
CA ASN A 204 -49.36 24.62 10.20
C ASN A 204 -48.09 23.96 9.62
N ARG A 205 -48.05 23.82 8.28
CA ARG A 205 -46.90 23.21 7.59
C ARG A 205 -45.61 24.02 7.76
N GLU A 206 -45.69 25.34 7.67
CA GLU A 206 -44.52 26.22 7.78
C GLU A 206 -43.84 26.11 9.13
N ILE A 207 -44.60 26.11 10.23
CA ILE A 207 -44.08 25.90 11.58
C ILE A 207 -43.40 24.53 11.68
N ARG A 208 -44.01 23.48 11.10
CA ARG A 208 -43.41 22.14 11.08
C ARG A 208 -42.09 22.12 10.31
N ASP A 209 -42.02 22.80 9.16
CA ASP A 209 -40.82 22.91 8.35
C ASP A 209 -39.72 23.72 9.08
N GLN A 210 -40.10 24.78 9.81
CA GLN A 210 -39.19 25.54 10.69
C GLN A 210 -38.66 24.69 11.85
N ILE A 211 -39.53 23.94 12.53
CA ILE A 211 -39.14 23.01 13.61
C ILE A 211 -38.18 21.95 13.07
N ASN A 212 -38.49 21.37 11.91
CA ASN A 212 -37.62 20.39 11.25
C ASN A 212 -36.24 20.99 10.95
N SER A 213 -36.19 22.18 10.37
CA SER A 213 -34.95 22.91 10.08
C SER A 213 -34.12 23.15 11.35
N LYS A 214 -34.75 23.61 12.43
CA LYS A 214 -34.07 23.82 13.73
C LYS A 214 -33.53 22.52 14.33
N ILE A 215 -34.24 21.40 14.19
CA ILE A 215 -33.76 20.09 14.64
C ILE A 215 -32.54 19.66 13.81
N CYS A 216 -32.59 19.81 12.49
CA CYS A 216 -31.47 19.47 11.63
C CYS A 216 -30.21 20.27 11.98
N GLN A 217 -30.38 21.57 12.20
CA GLN A 217 -29.31 22.46 12.66
C GLN A 217 -28.77 22.07 14.04
N LYS A 218 -29.65 21.75 15.01
CA LYS A 218 -29.24 21.24 16.33
C LYS A 218 -28.41 19.99 16.24
N LEU A 219 -28.86 18.99 15.48
CA LEU A 219 -28.11 17.75 15.30
C LEU A 219 -26.75 17.98 14.64
N ALA A 220 -26.70 18.82 13.61
CA ALA A 220 -25.46 19.14 12.90
C ALA A 220 -24.46 19.89 13.81
N ILE A 221 -24.92 20.89 14.56
CA ILE A 221 -24.07 21.63 15.50
C ILE A 221 -23.57 20.72 16.60
N GLN A 222 -24.45 19.92 17.23
CA GLN A 222 -24.05 18.95 18.24
C GLN A 222 -23.00 17.97 17.71
N TYR A 223 -23.16 17.50 16.47
CA TYR A 223 -22.16 16.64 15.85
C TYR A 223 -20.83 17.37 15.63
N ILE A 224 -20.84 18.60 15.12
CA ILE A 224 -19.62 19.39 14.92
C ILE A 224 -18.91 19.64 16.26
N THR A 225 -19.63 20.05 17.31
CA THR A 225 -19.04 20.32 18.62
C THR A 225 -18.54 19.06 19.31
N ASN A 226 -19.25 17.93 19.15
CA ASN A 226 -18.81 16.61 19.62
C ASN A 226 -17.66 16.02 18.78
N SER A 227 -17.50 16.46 17.52
CA SER A 227 -16.44 15.96 16.65
C SER A 227 -15.08 16.52 17.07
N ARG A 228 -14.05 15.68 16.99
CA ARG A 228 -12.66 16.08 17.27
C ARG A 228 -12.00 16.52 15.97
N PHE A 229 -11.67 17.80 15.86
CA PHE A 229 -10.90 18.31 14.73
C PHE A 229 -9.44 17.94 14.93
N ARG A 230 -8.89 17.13 14.01
CA ARG A 230 -7.45 16.89 13.89
C ARG A 230 -6.89 17.87 12.85
N LYS A 231 -5.60 18.22 12.88
CA LYS A 231 -4.91 19.02 11.85
C LYS A 231 -4.80 18.27 10.50
N ASN A 232 -5.95 17.91 9.94
CA ASN A 232 -6.15 17.25 8.66
C ASN A 232 -7.25 18.02 7.93
N PRO A 233 -6.88 18.89 6.97
CA PRO A 233 -7.82 19.75 6.27
C PRO A 233 -8.97 18.98 5.60
N GLN A 234 -8.67 17.82 5.02
CA GLN A 234 -9.66 17.02 4.28
C GLN A 234 -10.73 16.44 5.21
N LYS A 235 -10.35 15.92 6.37
CA LYS A 235 -11.30 15.37 7.34
C LYS A 235 -12.20 16.47 7.91
N ILE A 236 -11.64 17.62 8.29
CA ILE A 236 -12.41 18.77 8.79
C ILE A 236 -13.38 19.26 7.70
N MET A 237 -12.89 19.48 6.48
CA MET A 237 -13.72 19.94 5.36
C MET A 237 -14.89 18.99 5.10
N LYS A 238 -14.65 17.68 5.07
CA LYS A 238 -15.71 16.67 4.85
C LYS A 238 -16.81 16.77 5.91
N VAL A 239 -16.43 16.88 7.19
CA VAL A 239 -17.38 17.03 8.30
C VAL A 239 -18.19 18.33 8.16
N LEU A 240 -17.52 19.46 7.92
CA LEU A 240 -18.18 20.76 7.77
C LEU A 240 -19.14 20.78 6.59
N ASN A 241 -18.69 20.34 5.40
CA ASN A 241 -19.53 20.31 4.20
C ASN A 241 -20.74 19.38 4.36
N TYR A 242 -20.55 18.22 4.98
CA TYR A 242 -21.66 17.31 5.29
C TYR A 242 -22.69 18.00 6.18
N CYS A 243 -22.26 18.67 7.25
CA CYS A 243 -23.17 19.36 8.16
C CYS A 243 -23.88 20.54 7.50
N ILE A 244 -23.16 21.37 6.72
CA ILE A 244 -23.75 22.49 5.96
C ILE A 244 -24.85 21.96 5.02
N GLY A 245 -24.57 20.87 4.30
CA GLY A 245 -25.54 20.22 3.43
C GLY A 245 -26.74 19.63 4.18
N PHE A 246 -26.49 18.97 5.31
CA PHE A 246 -27.54 18.40 6.18
C PHE A 246 -28.51 19.47 6.71
N MET A 247 -27.99 20.65 7.05
CA MET A 247 -28.78 21.79 7.51
C MET A 247 -29.55 22.51 6.41
N LYS A 248 -29.24 22.26 5.13
CA LYS A 248 -29.79 22.97 3.96
C LYS A 248 -29.67 24.49 4.10
N LEU A 249 -28.50 24.98 4.52
CA LEU A 249 -28.24 26.41 4.65
C LEU A 249 -28.28 27.10 3.26
N PRO A 250 -29.25 28.00 2.98
CA PRO A 250 -29.36 28.63 1.66
C PRO A 250 -28.18 29.56 1.34
N GLU A 251 -27.56 30.13 2.37
CA GLU A 251 -26.39 31.02 2.30
C GLU A 251 -25.12 30.32 2.85
N GLY A 252 -25.04 29.00 2.75
CA GLY A 252 -23.89 28.25 3.22
C GLY A 252 -22.61 28.60 2.45
N LEU A 253 -21.46 28.53 3.12
CA LEU A 253 -20.16 28.70 2.45
C LEU A 253 -19.94 27.60 1.40
N GLN A 254 -19.43 28.00 0.23
CA GLN A 254 -19.01 27.05 -0.82
C GLN A 254 -17.84 26.19 -0.36
N SER A 255 -17.73 24.97 -0.89
CA SER A 255 -16.71 23.99 -0.49
C SER A 255 -15.28 24.53 -0.65
N GLU A 256 -15.02 25.32 -1.70
CA GLU A 256 -13.71 25.94 -1.95
C GLU A 256 -13.34 26.95 -0.86
N ILE A 257 -14.31 27.72 -0.39
CA ILE A 257 -14.12 28.71 0.68
C ILE A 257 -13.88 27.99 2.00
N VAL A 258 -14.65 26.94 2.30
CA VAL A 258 -14.43 26.09 3.49
C VAL A 258 -13.02 25.50 3.46
N TRP A 259 -12.58 24.94 2.33
CA TRP A 259 -11.21 24.40 2.18
C TRP A 259 -10.12 25.44 2.45
N LYS A 260 -10.23 26.63 1.84
CA LYS A 260 -9.26 27.74 2.07
C LYS A 260 -9.24 28.16 3.54
N THR A 261 -10.41 28.27 4.16
CA THR A 261 -10.57 28.68 5.56
C THR A 261 -9.97 27.66 6.50
N VAL A 262 -10.20 26.36 6.27
CA VAL A 262 -9.65 25.27 7.08
C VAL A 262 -8.12 25.26 7.00
N ASN A 263 -7.55 25.41 5.80
CA ASN A 263 -6.09 25.49 5.65
C ASN A 263 -5.52 26.73 6.35
N LYS A 264 -6.16 27.90 6.19
CA LYS A 264 -5.78 29.14 6.87
C LYS A 264 -5.81 28.99 8.39
N ALA A 265 -6.88 28.40 8.94
CA ALA A 265 -7.01 28.12 10.36
C ALA A 265 -5.87 27.23 10.85
N ILE A 266 -5.59 26.11 10.17
CA ILE A 266 -4.49 25.20 10.54
C ILE A 266 -3.13 25.88 10.47
N GLN A 267 -2.86 26.67 9.42
CA GLN A 267 -1.60 27.41 9.26
C GLN A 267 -1.39 28.47 10.34
N THR A 268 -2.47 29.13 10.77
CA THR A 268 -2.43 30.13 11.85
C THR A 268 -2.02 29.51 13.20
N MET A 269 -2.24 28.20 13.37
CA MET A 269 -1.83 27.44 14.57
C MET A 269 -0.40 26.93 14.53
N LEU A 270 0.29 27.08 13.40
CA LEU A 270 1.67 26.62 13.29
C LEU A 270 2.59 27.69 13.84
N LEU A 271 3.52 27.29 14.70
CA LEU A 271 4.56 28.17 15.24
C LEU A 271 5.64 28.38 14.17
N PRO A 272 6.35 29.52 14.15
CA PRO A 272 7.57 29.60 13.34
C PRO A 272 8.57 28.54 13.82
N LEU A 273 9.28 27.91 12.89
CA LEU A 273 10.37 27.01 13.26
C LEU A 273 11.47 27.80 13.99
N PRO A 274 11.92 27.39 15.18
CA PRO A 274 13.02 28.05 15.88
C PRO A 274 14.31 28.04 15.05
N GLU A 275 15.20 29.00 15.28
CA GLU A 275 16.50 29.02 14.58
C GLU A 275 17.42 27.91 15.13
N LYS A 276 17.44 27.77 16.46
CA LYS A 276 18.27 26.80 17.16
C LYS A 276 17.50 25.57 17.57
N LEU A 277 18.21 24.44 17.63
CA LEU A 277 17.64 23.14 18.02
C LEU A 277 17.22 23.11 19.49
N GLU A 278 17.95 23.82 20.35
CA GLU A 278 17.70 23.90 21.79
C GLU A 278 16.41 24.66 22.13
N ASP A 279 15.93 25.51 21.20
CA ASP A 279 14.71 26.30 21.37
C ASP A 279 13.44 25.48 21.06
N ILE A 280 13.59 24.24 20.57
CA ILE A 280 12.45 23.32 20.40
C ILE A 280 12.03 22.81 21.78
N PRO A 281 10.77 23.05 22.21
CA PRO A 281 10.28 22.57 23.49
C PRO A 281 10.48 21.05 23.67
N GLU A 282 10.89 20.64 24.87
CA GLU A 282 11.23 19.23 25.16
C GLU A 282 10.03 18.30 24.90
N ASP A 283 8.80 18.76 25.16
CA ASP A 283 7.57 18.03 24.88
C ASP A 283 7.38 17.77 23.38
N VAL A 284 7.85 18.64 22.49
CA VAL A 284 7.85 18.40 21.04
C VAL A 284 9.01 17.49 20.65
N ARG A 285 10.18 17.66 21.26
CA ARG A 285 11.37 16.85 21.00
C ARG A 285 11.16 15.38 21.34
N GLU A 286 10.54 15.07 22.47
CA GLU A 286 10.18 13.71 22.89
C GLU A 286 9.19 13.01 21.95
N LEU A 287 8.43 13.78 21.16
CA LEU A 287 7.46 13.25 20.19
C LEU A 287 8.11 12.89 18.85
N LEU A 288 9.27 13.47 18.55
CA LEU A 288 9.95 13.22 17.28
C LEU A 288 10.53 11.80 17.27
N PRO A 289 10.31 11.03 16.20
CA PRO A 289 10.69 9.61 16.17
C PRO A 289 12.18 9.36 15.91
N PHE A 290 12.99 10.42 15.79
CA PHE A 290 14.44 10.33 15.61
C PHE A 290 15.09 11.62 16.12
N GLU A 291 16.41 11.56 16.32
CA GLU A 291 17.22 12.71 16.70
C GLU A 291 17.02 13.87 15.72
N ILE A 292 16.83 15.09 16.24
CA ILE A 292 16.58 16.28 15.42
C ILE A 292 17.78 16.58 14.52
N LEU A 293 18.99 16.26 14.96
CA LEU A 293 20.21 16.33 14.14
C LEU A 293 20.12 15.30 13.00
N ILE A 294 19.77 15.79 11.81
CA ILE A 294 19.50 14.96 10.64
C ILE A 294 20.81 14.45 10.07
N LYS A 295 21.21 13.24 10.49
CA LYS A 295 22.32 12.51 9.89
C LYS A 295 21.94 11.90 8.54
N ASN A 296 20.72 11.36 8.44
CA ASN A 296 20.29 10.57 7.27
C ASN A 296 19.16 11.25 6.50
N ARG A 297 19.39 11.52 5.20
CA ARG A 297 18.39 12.06 4.26
C ARG A 297 17.15 11.17 4.10
N ASN A 298 17.23 9.88 4.43
CA ASN A 298 16.08 8.97 4.36
C ASN A 298 15.00 9.32 5.40
N ASN A 299 15.40 9.78 6.59
CA ASN A 299 14.48 10.15 7.67
C ASN A 299 13.97 11.59 7.55
N LEU A 300 14.66 12.42 6.76
CA LEU A 300 14.33 13.84 6.53
C LEU A 300 12.86 14.02 6.16
N ARG A 301 12.29 13.16 5.31
CA ARG A 301 10.89 13.30 4.90
C ARG A 301 9.92 13.13 6.07
N SER A 302 10.13 12.09 6.89
CA SER A 302 9.28 11.80 8.04
C SER A 302 9.42 12.90 9.10
N LEU A 303 10.62 13.46 9.27
CA LEU A 303 10.86 14.67 10.08
C LEU A 303 10.13 15.88 9.57
N LEU A 304 10.27 16.17 8.28
CA LEU A 304 9.60 17.31 7.68
C LEU A 304 8.08 17.17 7.83
N ALA A 305 7.54 15.96 7.66
CA ALA A 305 6.11 15.70 7.85
C ALA A 305 5.68 15.92 9.31
N ALA A 306 6.49 15.47 10.27
CA ALA A 306 6.29 15.64 11.70
C ALA A 306 6.38 17.13 12.12
N LEU A 307 7.49 17.81 11.82
CA LEU A 307 7.70 19.22 12.13
C LEU A 307 6.61 20.09 11.50
N ARG A 308 6.18 19.84 10.26
CA ARG A 308 5.11 20.61 9.61
C ARG A 308 3.72 20.46 10.27
N LYS A 309 3.56 19.58 11.26
CA LYS A 309 2.35 19.54 12.10
C LYS A 309 2.36 20.59 13.21
N VAL A 310 3.53 21.05 13.60
CA VAL A 310 3.75 21.97 14.72
C VAL A 310 4.23 23.32 14.21
N TYR A 311 5.14 23.32 13.24
CA TYR A 311 5.85 24.48 12.75
C TYR A 311 5.53 24.83 11.29
N THR A 312 5.66 26.11 10.97
CA THR A 312 5.65 26.65 9.60
C THR A 312 7.06 27.07 9.21
N PHE A 313 7.52 26.59 8.05
CA PHE A 313 8.83 26.91 7.48
C PHE A 313 8.88 26.52 6.00
N ALA A 314 9.63 27.29 5.21
CA ALA A 314 9.84 27.00 3.79
C ALA A 314 10.95 25.96 3.58
N GLN A 315 12.07 26.12 4.29
CA GLN A 315 13.26 25.28 4.26
C GLN A 315 13.76 25.05 5.69
N LEU A 316 14.45 23.94 5.93
CA LEU A 316 15.16 23.73 7.20
C LEU A 316 16.47 24.49 7.16
N LEU A 317 16.86 25.07 8.29
CA LEU A 317 18.17 25.72 8.43
C LEU A 317 19.28 24.66 8.46
N ASP A 318 20.47 25.05 8.01
CA ASP A 318 21.63 24.14 7.95
C ASP A 318 22.03 23.60 9.33
N GLU A 319 21.73 24.34 10.41
CA GLU A 319 21.95 23.93 11.81
C GLU A 319 21.18 22.65 12.19
N TYR A 320 20.10 22.32 11.49
CA TYR A 320 19.34 21.08 11.70
C TYR A 320 20.04 19.85 11.12
N PHE A 321 21.08 20.03 10.31
CA PHE A 321 21.83 18.95 9.70
C PHE A 321 23.15 18.75 10.41
N THR A 322 23.51 17.48 10.64
CA THR A 322 24.87 17.18 11.10
C THR A 322 25.84 17.46 9.95
N GLU A 323 26.87 18.28 10.20
CA GLU A 323 27.95 18.44 9.24
C GLU A 323 28.64 17.10 9.02
N LEU A 324 28.50 16.55 7.82
CA LEU A 324 29.15 15.31 7.42
C LEU A 324 30.55 15.60 6.86
N GLU A 325 31.50 14.73 7.20
CA GLU A 325 32.86 14.75 6.65
C GLU A 325 32.83 14.43 5.14
N PRO A 326 33.74 15.00 4.32
CA PRO A 326 33.87 14.58 2.93
C PRO A 326 34.29 13.10 2.86
N LEU A 327 33.75 12.36 1.88
CA LEU A 327 34.13 10.97 1.66
C LEU A 327 35.62 10.89 1.29
N PRO A 328 36.45 10.12 2.02
CA PRO A 328 37.86 9.99 1.70
C PRO A 328 38.06 9.25 0.38
N ASP A 329 39.09 9.59 -0.39
CA ASP A 329 39.43 8.89 -1.63
C ASP A 329 39.87 7.44 -1.37
N ASN A 330 40.41 7.17 -0.19
CA ASN A 330 40.91 5.86 0.19
C ASN A 330 39.89 5.14 1.09
N PRO A 331 39.36 3.96 0.70
CA PRO A 331 38.38 3.24 1.52
C PRO A 331 38.92 2.77 2.88
N TRP A 332 40.25 2.73 3.08
CA TRP A 332 40.85 2.34 4.36
C TRP A 332 40.78 3.43 5.44
N GLU A 333 40.53 4.68 5.02
CA GLU A 333 40.35 5.85 5.90
C GLU A 333 38.89 5.99 6.38
N LEU A 334 38.00 5.11 5.91
CA LEU A 334 36.64 5.03 6.41
C LEU A 334 36.60 4.62 7.89
N ARG A 335 35.65 5.21 8.62
CA ARG A 335 35.18 4.76 9.94
C ARG A 335 34.95 3.24 9.98
N GLU A 336 35.31 2.66 11.12
CA GLU A 336 35.34 1.21 11.32
C GLU A 336 33.99 0.51 11.04
N GLU A 337 32.84 1.18 11.21
CA GLU A 337 31.53 0.57 10.94
C GLU A 337 31.28 0.28 9.44
N VAL A 338 31.88 1.08 8.56
CA VAL A 338 31.67 0.99 7.09
C VAL A 338 32.93 0.56 6.34
N LYS A 339 34.09 0.58 7.00
CA LYS A 339 35.39 0.14 6.46
C LYS A 339 35.34 -1.30 5.93
N GLY A 340 34.66 -2.20 6.64
CA GLY A 340 34.51 -3.61 6.20
C GLY A 340 33.64 -3.83 4.96
N LEU A 341 32.99 -2.78 4.43
CA LEU A 341 32.16 -2.86 3.22
C LEU A 341 32.95 -2.58 1.93
N PHE A 342 34.17 -2.02 2.05
CA PHE A 342 34.98 -1.56 0.93
C PHE A 342 36.46 -2.00 1.07
N PRO A 343 37.21 -2.14 -0.03
CA PRO A 343 36.74 -2.09 -1.41
C PRO A 343 35.91 -3.32 -1.79
N ILE A 344 34.98 -3.17 -2.75
CA ILE A 344 34.16 -4.27 -3.24
C ILE A 344 34.98 -5.14 -4.17
N ILE A 345 35.20 -6.39 -3.76
CA ILE A 345 36.06 -7.34 -4.47
C ILE A 345 35.23 -8.25 -5.40
N ASP A 346 34.14 -8.83 -4.90
CA ASP A 346 33.29 -9.73 -5.70
C ASP A 346 32.24 -8.93 -6.50
N ARG A 347 32.10 -9.27 -7.79
CA ARG A 347 31.03 -8.75 -8.66
C ARG A 347 29.64 -9.08 -8.14
N LYS A 348 29.46 -10.15 -7.36
CA LYS A 348 28.17 -10.49 -6.74
C LYS A 348 27.73 -9.42 -5.75
N ASP A 349 28.66 -8.83 -5.02
CA ASP A 349 28.40 -7.79 -4.02
C ASP A 349 28.07 -6.43 -4.66
N LEU A 350 28.26 -6.27 -5.97
CA LEU A 350 27.75 -5.08 -6.69
C LEU A 350 26.24 -4.89 -6.54
N ARG A 351 25.49 -5.97 -6.30
CA ARG A 351 24.05 -5.91 -6.01
C ARG A 351 23.74 -5.24 -4.66
N LYS A 352 24.71 -5.25 -3.73
CA LYS A 352 24.59 -4.68 -2.38
C LYS A 352 25.11 -3.24 -2.29
N VAL A 353 25.78 -2.72 -3.33
CA VAL A 353 26.35 -1.36 -3.40
C VAL A 353 25.36 -0.30 -2.96
N TYR A 354 24.09 -0.43 -3.34
CA TYR A 354 23.06 0.54 -2.93
C TYR A 354 22.91 0.60 -1.40
N GLY A 355 22.85 -0.56 -0.73
CA GLY A 355 22.80 -0.62 0.74
C GLY A 355 24.08 -0.10 1.38
N TYR A 356 25.24 -0.34 0.76
CA TYR A 356 26.52 0.20 1.25
C TYR A 356 26.61 1.73 1.10
N LYS A 357 26.13 2.28 -0.04
CA LYS A 357 25.98 3.73 -0.24
C LYS A 357 25.04 4.33 0.82
N GLN A 358 23.95 3.66 1.16
CA GLN A 358 23.05 4.15 2.21
C GLN A 358 23.74 4.25 3.58
N ARG A 359 24.59 3.28 3.94
CA ARG A 359 25.38 3.33 5.18
C ARG A 359 26.48 4.39 5.13
N LEU A 360 27.16 4.55 3.99
CA LEU A 360 28.14 5.64 3.82
C LEU A 360 27.50 7.02 3.98
N ALA A 361 26.28 7.21 3.47
CA ALA A 361 25.53 8.47 3.55
C ALA A 361 25.14 8.89 4.98
N GLU A 362 25.31 8.01 5.97
CA GLU A 362 25.08 8.33 7.38
C GLU A 362 26.28 9.05 8.01
N HIS A 363 27.46 8.95 7.40
CA HIS A 363 28.71 9.46 7.95
C HIS A 363 29.42 10.46 7.04
N TYR A 364 29.25 10.35 5.72
CA TYR A 364 30.00 11.16 4.75
C TYR A 364 29.10 11.87 3.76
N LYS A 365 29.55 13.05 3.31
CA LYS A 365 29.03 13.74 2.12
C LYS A 365 29.94 13.45 0.92
N TRP A 366 29.33 13.16 -0.23
CA TRP A 366 30.03 13.11 -1.51
C TRP A 366 29.08 13.50 -2.63
N GLU A 367 29.65 13.96 -3.74
CA GLU A 367 28.92 14.31 -4.94
C GLU A 367 29.25 13.32 -6.05
N GLY A 368 28.21 12.85 -6.75
CA GLY A 368 28.38 11.92 -7.86
C GLY A 368 28.64 10.47 -7.45
N ASP A 369 29.57 9.83 -8.16
CA ASP A 369 29.85 8.41 -8.07
C ASP A 369 30.91 8.09 -7.00
N LEU A 370 30.91 6.85 -6.51
CA LEU A 370 31.95 6.41 -5.56
C LEU A 370 33.30 6.36 -6.30
N PRO A 371 34.40 6.79 -5.66
CA PRO A 371 35.73 6.72 -6.26
C PRO A 371 36.10 5.29 -6.70
N GLU A 372 36.88 5.15 -7.78
CA GLU A 372 37.24 3.83 -8.31
C GLU A 372 38.00 2.96 -7.31
N SER A 373 38.75 3.58 -6.39
CA SER A 373 39.44 2.93 -5.27
C SER A 373 38.53 2.09 -4.37
N TYR A 374 37.22 2.38 -4.33
CA TYR A 374 36.21 1.63 -3.58
C TYR A 374 35.84 0.30 -4.27
N PHE A 375 36.40 0.03 -5.45
CA PHE A 375 36.12 -1.16 -6.25
C PHE A 375 37.43 -1.84 -6.63
N ARG A 376 37.62 -3.06 -6.12
CA ARG A 376 38.74 -3.93 -6.51
C ARG A 376 38.21 -5.15 -7.25
N LEU A 377 37.44 -4.89 -8.30
CA LEU A 377 36.78 -5.93 -9.08
C LEU A 377 37.79 -6.69 -9.95
N PRO A 378 37.62 -8.00 -10.14
CA PRO A 378 38.43 -8.75 -11.09
C PRO A 378 38.20 -8.23 -12.51
N GLU A 379 39.19 -8.43 -13.37
CA GLU A 379 39.16 -8.02 -14.78
C GLU A 379 37.88 -8.47 -15.50
N LYS A 380 37.46 -7.68 -16.49
CA LYS A 380 36.26 -7.98 -17.27
C LYS A 380 36.50 -9.21 -18.13
N LYS A 381 35.80 -10.29 -17.80
CA LYS A 381 35.67 -11.49 -18.64
C LYS A 381 35.31 -11.09 -20.07
N ILE A 382 36.01 -11.71 -21.02
CA ILE A 382 35.85 -11.47 -22.47
C ILE A 382 34.60 -12.21 -22.93
N LEU A 383 33.88 -11.72 -23.95
CA LEU A 383 32.76 -12.48 -24.52
C LEU A 383 33.25 -13.80 -25.10
N LEU A 384 32.47 -14.88 -24.92
CA LEU A 384 32.78 -16.15 -25.57
C LEU A 384 32.69 -15.96 -27.09
N PRO A 385 33.73 -16.32 -27.87
CA PRO A 385 33.67 -16.23 -29.32
C PRO A 385 32.60 -17.15 -29.90
N LEU A 386 32.14 -16.86 -31.12
CA LEU A 386 31.13 -17.66 -31.81
C LEU A 386 31.71 -18.98 -32.31
N THR A 387 33.02 -19.00 -32.61
CA THR A 387 33.72 -20.15 -33.17
C THR A 387 34.77 -20.69 -32.19
N PRO A 388 34.93 -22.01 -32.05
CA PRO A 388 35.94 -22.57 -31.14
C PRO A 388 37.39 -22.22 -31.51
N GLN A 389 37.65 -21.90 -32.78
CA GLN A 389 38.96 -21.53 -33.30
C GLN A 389 39.47 -20.23 -32.69
N GLU A 390 38.58 -19.32 -32.30
CA GLU A 390 38.90 -18.05 -31.66
C GLU A 390 39.14 -18.18 -30.14
N LEU A 391 38.92 -19.36 -29.56
CA LEU A 391 39.21 -19.60 -28.14
C LEU A 391 40.71 -19.47 -27.86
N ASN A 392 41.00 -19.11 -26.61
CA ASN A 392 42.33 -19.17 -26.03
C ASN A 392 42.89 -20.60 -26.20
N HIS A 393 44.18 -20.72 -26.50
CA HIS A 393 44.87 -21.98 -26.76
C HIS A 393 44.60 -23.04 -25.67
N LYS A 394 44.41 -22.63 -24.40
CA LYS A 394 44.04 -23.51 -23.28
C LYS A 394 42.75 -24.31 -23.53
N TYR A 395 41.76 -23.71 -24.17
CA TYR A 395 40.44 -24.33 -24.40
C TYR A 395 40.27 -24.84 -25.84
N ARG A 396 41.01 -24.28 -26.80
CA ARG A 396 40.86 -24.59 -28.23
C ARG A 396 40.97 -26.08 -28.54
N ALA A 397 41.89 -26.81 -27.88
CA ALA A 397 42.09 -28.24 -28.08
C ALA A 397 40.92 -29.13 -27.61
N MET A 398 39.99 -28.59 -26.81
CA MET A 398 38.83 -29.33 -26.29
C MET A 398 37.63 -29.31 -27.24
N PHE A 399 37.68 -28.52 -28.32
CA PHE A 399 36.54 -28.25 -29.19
C PHE A 399 36.84 -28.56 -30.67
N PRO A 400 35.82 -29.00 -31.46
CA PRO A 400 34.44 -29.25 -31.05
C PRO A 400 34.33 -30.49 -30.15
N ILE A 401 33.53 -30.39 -29.10
CA ILE A 401 33.43 -31.43 -28.08
C ILE A 401 32.42 -32.50 -28.48
N ASP A 402 32.83 -33.75 -28.37
CA ASP A 402 31.94 -34.90 -28.44
C ASP A 402 31.44 -35.23 -27.03
N LEU A 403 30.18 -34.92 -26.73
CA LEU A 403 29.61 -35.18 -25.40
C LEU A 403 29.50 -36.67 -25.06
N THR A 404 29.49 -37.56 -26.06
CA THR A 404 29.46 -39.01 -25.82
C THR A 404 30.83 -39.62 -25.62
N ARG A 405 31.89 -38.97 -26.08
CA ARG A 405 33.28 -39.43 -25.89
C ARG A 405 34.01 -38.67 -24.80
N SER A 406 33.53 -37.48 -24.42
CA SER A 406 34.13 -36.70 -23.34
C SER A 406 33.83 -37.35 -21.99
N ASN A 407 34.86 -37.50 -21.17
CA ASN A 407 34.73 -37.89 -19.77
C ASN A 407 34.28 -36.73 -18.86
N LYS A 408 34.12 -35.51 -19.39
CA LYS A 408 33.74 -34.32 -18.60
C LYS A 408 32.26 -34.00 -18.79
N PRO A 409 31.50 -33.76 -17.71
CA PRO A 409 30.14 -33.29 -17.81
C PRO A 409 30.10 -31.85 -18.35
N ILE A 410 29.04 -31.51 -19.10
CA ILE A 410 28.82 -30.17 -19.68
C ILE A 410 28.96 -29.03 -18.66
N LYS A 411 28.59 -29.29 -17.40
CA LYS A 411 28.70 -28.34 -16.29
C LYS A 411 30.15 -27.98 -15.98
N GLU A 412 31.06 -28.95 -16.02
CA GLU A 412 32.49 -28.73 -15.79
C GLU A 412 33.10 -27.91 -16.93
N ILE A 413 32.81 -28.27 -18.18
CA ILE A 413 33.25 -27.52 -19.37
C ILE A 413 32.75 -26.07 -19.33
N SER A 414 31.47 -25.88 -18.95
CA SER A 414 30.88 -24.55 -18.76
C SER A 414 31.62 -23.76 -17.68
N ASN A 415 31.94 -24.38 -16.54
CA ASN A 415 32.71 -23.73 -15.48
C ASN A 415 34.11 -23.33 -15.93
N MET A 416 34.81 -24.21 -16.65
CA MET A 416 36.14 -23.94 -17.21
C MET A 416 36.12 -22.75 -18.17
N LEU A 417 35.15 -22.69 -19.09
CA LEU A 417 35.00 -21.53 -19.99
C LEU A 417 34.62 -20.27 -19.21
N ARG A 418 33.78 -20.38 -18.16
CA ARG A 418 33.36 -19.25 -17.32
C ARG A 418 34.49 -18.64 -16.50
N GLU A 419 35.64 -19.29 -16.36
CA GLU A 419 36.83 -18.66 -15.74
C GLU A 419 37.25 -17.41 -16.53
N THR A 420 37.33 -17.55 -17.86
CA THR A 420 37.87 -16.52 -18.75
C THR A 420 36.76 -15.76 -19.50
N TYR A 421 35.69 -16.45 -19.87
CA TYR A 421 34.67 -15.94 -20.78
C TYR A 421 33.34 -15.64 -20.09
N LEU A 422 32.61 -14.69 -20.67
CA LEU A 422 31.25 -14.32 -20.35
C LEU A 422 30.30 -14.87 -21.42
N PHE A 423 29.40 -15.77 -21.02
CA PHE A 423 28.35 -16.30 -21.88
C PHE A 423 27.16 -16.82 -21.08
N LYS A 424 25.99 -16.82 -21.73
CA LYS A 424 24.76 -17.43 -21.21
C LYS A 424 24.65 -18.89 -21.64
N PHE A 425 24.87 -19.14 -22.93
CA PHE A 425 24.85 -20.45 -23.58
C PHE A 425 26.13 -20.66 -24.38
N ILE A 426 26.53 -21.92 -24.54
CA ILE A 426 27.65 -22.30 -25.41
C ILE A 426 27.07 -22.45 -26.84
N PRO A 427 27.65 -21.81 -27.87
CA PRO A 427 27.18 -21.94 -29.25
C PRO A 427 27.21 -23.39 -29.74
N ASN A 428 26.30 -23.76 -30.66
CA ASN A 428 26.21 -25.13 -31.19
C ASN A 428 27.47 -25.58 -31.93
N ASP A 429 28.26 -24.64 -32.47
CA ASP A 429 29.52 -24.92 -33.19
C ASP A 429 30.62 -25.46 -32.27
N PHE A 430 30.43 -25.35 -30.95
CA PHE A 430 31.32 -25.95 -29.96
C PHE A 430 31.03 -27.45 -29.78
N PHE A 431 29.93 -27.97 -30.32
CA PHE A 431 29.57 -29.39 -30.18
C PHE A 431 29.65 -30.08 -31.53
N ILE A 432 30.10 -31.34 -31.52
CA ILE A 432 29.97 -32.19 -32.70
C ILE A 432 28.47 -32.45 -32.93
N GLN A 433 27.93 -31.88 -34.00
CA GLN A 433 26.54 -32.10 -34.39
C GLN A 433 26.40 -33.50 -35.00
N LYS A 434 25.67 -34.37 -34.31
CA LYS A 434 25.28 -35.67 -34.87
C LYS A 434 24.32 -35.48 -36.03
N SER A 435 24.55 -36.20 -37.12
CA SER A 435 23.66 -36.17 -38.29
C SER A 435 22.28 -36.73 -37.91
N LYS A 436 21.21 -36.26 -38.54
CA LYS A 436 19.89 -36.88 -38.36
C LYS A 436 19.93 -38.31 -38.87
N LEU A 437 19.28 -39.25 -38.17
CA LEU A 437 19.14 -40.62 -38.66
C LEU A 437 18.45 -40.61 -40.03
N PRO A 438 19.07 -41.18 -41.08
CA PRO A 438 18.43 -41.29 -42.39
C PRO A 438 17.14 -42.10 -42.32
N ARG A 439 16.12 -41.70 -43.08
CA ARG A 439 14.88 -42.49 -43.24
C ARG A 439 15.09 -43.73 -44.10
N ASP A 440 15.95 -43.61 -45.11
CA ASP A 440 16.33 -44.75 -45.95
C ASP A 440 17.33 -45.62 -45.19
N VAL A 441 16.87 -46.82 -44.84
CA VAL A 441 17.64 -47.87 -44.15
C VAL A 441 18.99 -48.11 -44.80
N LYS A 442 19.09 -48.05 -46.14
CA LYS A 442 20.34 -48.30 -46.87
C LYS A 442 21.40 -47.22 -46.63
N ARG A 443 21.02 -46.06 -46.11
CA ARG A 443 21.91 -44.93 -45.81
C ARG A 443 22.34 -44.90 -44.34
N ILE A 444 21.80 -45.78 -43.50
CA ILE A 444 22.21 -45.91 -42.11
C ILE A 444 23.56 -46.65 -42.08
N ILE A 445 24.59 -46.00 -41.52
CA ILE A 445 25.94 -46.53 -41.46
C ILE A 445 26.15 -47.14 -40.08
N THR A 446 26.16 -48.47 -40.03
CA THR A 446 26.50 -49.27 -38.85
C THR A 446 27.76 -50.12 -39.08
N GLN A 447 28.37 -50.58 -37.99
CA GLN A 447 29.47 -51.55 -37.94
C GLN A 447 28.91 -52.96 -38.07
N SER A 448 27.79 -53.24 -37.39
CA SER A 448 27.07 -54.50 -37.47
C SER A 448 26.07 -54.51 -38.64
N LYS A 449 25.78 -55.69 -39.18
CA LYS A 449 24.74 -55.87 -40.21
C LYS A 449 23.41 -56.18 -39.52
N TYR A 450 22.41 -55.32 -39.77
CA TYR A 450 21.07 -55.45 -39.22
C TYR A 450 20.06 -55.79 -40.31
N ASN A 451 19.09 -56.64 -40.00
CA ASN A 451 17.95 -56.90 -40.88
C ASN A 451 16.80 -55.97 -40.49
N PHE A 452 16.27 -55.21 -41.45
CA PHE A 452 15.21 -54.24 -41.21
C PHE A 452 13.86 -54.73 -41.80
N PRO A 453 12.73 -54.53 -41.12
CA PRO A 453 12.63 -53.93 -39.79
C PRO A 453 13.20 -54.85 -38.68
N ILE A 454 13.84 -54.26 -37.68
CA ILE A 454 14.40 -55.02 -36.55
C ILE A 454 13.24 -55.49 -35.65
N GLU A 455 13.08 -56.81 -35.56
CA GLU A 455 12.04 -57.49 -34.76
C GLU A 455 12.60 -58.05 -33.43
N ASP A 456 13.90 -58.33 -33.38
CA ASP A 456 14.58 -58.88 -32.19
C ASP A 456 14.98 -57.79 -31.20
N LYS A 457 14.70 -58.01 -29.91
CA LYS A 457 14.87 -56.96 -28.88
C LYS A 457 16.34 -56.70 -28.58
N GLU A 458 17.15 -57.74 -28.46
CA GLU A 458 18.58 -57.67 -28.20
C GLU A 458 19.30 -57.00 -29.37
N GLU A 459 18.94 -57.34 -30.60
CA GLU A 459 19.44 -56.69 -31.82
C GLU A 459 19.06 -55.20 -31.86
N ALA A 460 17.83 -54.85 -31.46
CA ALA A 460 17.37 -53.46 -31.41
C ALA A 460 18.12 -52.61 -30.36
N ILE A 461 18.43 -53.19 -29.18
CA ILE A 461 19.25 -52.52 -28.16
C ILE A 461 20.65 -52.24 -28.71
N GLN A 462 21.30 -53.24 -29.29
CA GLN A 462 22.63 -53.09 -29.88
C GLN A 462 22.63 -52.06 -31.01
N PHE A 463 21.61 -52.08 -31.88
CA PHE A 463 21.46 -51.11 -32.95
C PHE A 463 21.40 -49.69 -32.39
N ILE A 464 20.53 -49.44 -31.39
CA ILE A 464 20.39 -48.14 -30.74
C ILE A 464 21.69 -47.67 -30.10
N GLU A 465 22.38 -48.53 -29.38
CA GLU A 465 23.69 -48.21 -28.80
C GLU A 465 24.67 -47.77 -29.88
N GLU A 466 24.71 -48.49 -31.00
CA GLU A 466 25.61 -48.20 -32.11
C GLU A 466 25.28 -46.88 -32.83
N ILE A 467 24.01 -46.68 -33.20
CA ILE A 467 23.58 -45.47 -33.90
C ILE A 467 23.58 -44.24 -32.99
N SER A 468 23.48 -44.41 -31.66
CA SER A 468 23.53 -43.31 -30.68
C SER A 468 24.85 -42.55 -30.72
N VAL A 469 25.94 -43.19 -31.16
CA VAL A 469 27.25 -42.55 -31.28
C VAL A 469 27.28 -41.56 -32.45
N ARG A 470 26.56 -41.87 -33.55
CA ARG A 470 26.70 -41.16 -34.83
C ARG A 470 25.51 -40.27 -35.18
N TYR A 471 24.31 -40.69 -34.80
CA TYR A 471 23.08 -40.08 -35.25
C TYR A 471 22.30 -39.44 -34.10
N ASN A 472 21.53 -38.42 -34.44
CA ASN A 472 20.49 -37.86 -33.57
C ASN A 472 19.14 -38.44 -33.99
N PHE A 473 18.45 -39.11 -33.05
CA PHE A 473 17.16 -39.76 -33.29
C PHE A 473 16.29 -39.75 -32.03
N THR A 474 15.00 -40.01 -32.23
CA THR A 474 14.02 -40.30 -31.18
C THR A 474 13.87 -41.81 -31.05
N ILE A 475 13.75 -42.34 -29.82
CA ILE A 475 13.67 -43.80 -29.56
C ILE A 475 12.48 -44.45 -30.30
N LEU A 476 11.42 -43.67 -30.57
CA LEU A 476 10.40 -44.04 -31.55
C LEU A 476 10.98 -43.93 -32.96
N LEU A 477 11.65 -45.00 -33.39
CA LEU A 477 12.12 -45.12 -34.75
C LEU A 477 10.95 -45.46 -35.67
N PRO A 478 10.98 -45.01 -36.93
CA PRO A 478 10.05 -45.45 -37.96
C PRO A 478 9.92 -46.98 -38.04
N SER A 479 8.72 -47.50 -38.31
CA SER A 479 8.41 -48.94 -38.32
C SER A 479 9.10 -49.73 -39.44
N ASP A 480 9.60 -49.04 -40.47
CA ASP A 480 10.49 -49.56 -41.50
C ASP A 480 11.93 -49.81 -40.98
N ILE A 481 12.29 -49.21 -39.84
CA ILE A 481 13.58 -49.40 -39.16
C ILE A 481 13.43 -50.41 -38.01
N MET A 482 12.42 -50.25 -37.16
CA MET A 482 12.29 -51.06 -35.94
C MET A 482 10.83 -51.21 -35.54
N THR A 483 10.38 -52.44 -35.32
CA THR A 483 9.01 -52.76 -34.88
C THR A 483 8.93 -53.11 -33.40
N VAL A 484 10.04 -53.58 -32.82
CA VAL A 484 10.13 -53.94 -31.40
C VAL A 484 10.40 -52.72 -30.51
N ASN A 485 9.84 -52.70 -29.30
CA ASN A 485 10.20 -51.73 -28.27
C ASN A 485 11.59 -52.09 -27.71
N PRO A 486 12.63 -51.27 -27.95
CA PRO A 486 14.00 -51.56 -27.54
C PRO A 486 14.23 -51.28 -26.06
N THR A 487 13.25 -50.70 -25.37
CA THR A 487 13.36 -50.35 -23.95
C THR A 487 12.75 -51.45 -23.09
N GLU A 488 13.22 -51.57 -21.85
CA GLU A 488 12.59 -52.43 -20.84
C GLU A 488 11.29 -51.83 -20.28
N LYS A 489 10.89 -50.63 -20.75
CA LYS A 489 9.73 -49.92 -20.24
C LYS A 489 8.44 -50.61 -20.72
N PRO A 490 7.47 -50.87 -19.83
CA PRO A 490 6.17 -51.34 -20.25
C PRO A 490 5.48 -50.29 -21.11
N GLU A 491 4.57 -50.73 -21.97
CA GLU A 491 3.69 -49.83 -22.71
C GLU A 491 2.84 -49.02 -21.73
N LEU A 492 2.58 -47.75 -22.07
CA LEU A 492 1.69 -46.91 -21.29
C LEU A 492 0.28 -47.56 -21.25
N PRO A 493 -0.26 -47.89 -20.07
CA PRO A 493 -1.58 -48.51 -19.96
C PRO A 493 -2.67 -47.63 -20.58
N TRP A 494 -3.65 -48.26 -21.23
CA TRP A 494 -4.81 -47.56 -21.81
C TRP A 494 -5.73 -46.97 -20.73
N ASP A 495 -5.88 -47.66 -19.59
CA ASP A 495 -6.62 -47.11 -18.45
C ASP A 495 -5.64 -46.32 -17.56
N PRO A 496 -5.86 -45.01 -17.36
CA PRO A 496 -5.00 -44.21 -16.49
C PRO A 496 -4.96 -44.69 -15.03
N ARG A 497 -5.94 -45.50 -14.60
CA ARG A 497 -5.97 -46.11 -13.25
C ARG A 497 -4.92 -47.21 -13.07
N ASP A 498 -4.40 -47.75 -14.17
CA ASP A 498 -3.37 -48.79 -14.14
C ASP A 498 -1.94 -48.23 -14.02
N VAL A 499 -1.80 -46.89 -14.01
CA VAL A 499 -0.53 -46.20 -13.74
C VAL A 499 -0.23 -46.21 -12.24
N LYS A 500 0.45 -47.27 -11.77
CA LYS A 500 0.68 -47.52 -10.34
C LYS A 500 1.70 -46.59 -9.67
N GLU A 501 2.62 -46.03 -10.44
CA GLU A 501 3.79 -45.32 -9.91
C GLU A 501 3.56 -43.79 -9.76
N PHE A 502 2.46 -43.26 -10.29
CA PHE A 502 2.20 -41.82 -10.28
C PHE A 502 0.70 -41.52 -10.14
N SER A 503 0.31 -40.70 -9.15
CA SER A 503 -1.06 -40.22 -9.00
C SER A 503 -1.38 -39.16 -10.05
N LEU A 504 -1.92 -39.62 -11.18
CA LEU A 504 -2.38 -38.73 -12.25
C LEU A 504 -3.57 -37.90 -11.76
N THR A 505 -3.43 -36.57 -11.75
CA THR A 505 -4.57 -35.68 -11.52
C THR A 505 -5.38 -35.62 -12.81
N ILE A 506 -6.53 -36.29 -12.81
CA ILE A 506 -7.44 -36.38 -13.96
C ILE A 506 -8.77 -35.69 -13.56
N PRO A 507 -9.38 -34.89 -14.44
CA PRO A 507 -8.96 -34.60 -15.82
C PRO A 507 -7.73 -33.67 -15.88
N ILE A 508 -6.90 -33.84 -16.92
CA ILE A 508 -5.81 -32.90 -17.22
C ILE A 508 -6.44 -31.60 -17.73
N THR A 509 -6.35 -30.54 -16.93
CA THR A 509 -7.06 -29.27 -17.20
C THR A 509 -6.23 -28.26 -17.99
N SER A 510 -4.92 -28.48 -18.15
CA SER A 510 -4.03 -27.54 -18.84
C SER A 510 -2.90 -28.24 -19.62
N THR A 511 -2.35 -27.53 -20.61
CA THR A 511 -1.17 -27.96 -21.39
C THR A 511 0.09 -28.06 -20.53
N GLY A 512 0.24 -27.21 -19.51
CA GLY A 512 1.34 -27.29 -18.55
C GLY A 512 1.32 -28.59 -17.75
N GLN A 513 0.14 -28.96 -17.21
CA GLN A 513 -0.07 -30.24 -16.53
C GLN A 513 0.24 -31.42 -17.46
N LEU A 514 -0.17 -31.37 -18.73
CA LEU A 514 0.13 -32.42 -19.70
C LEU A 514 1.64 -32.59 -19.91
N VAL A 515 2.39 -31.50 -20.09
CA VAL A 515 3.85 -31.55 -20.28
C VAL A 515 4.54 -32.11 -19.04
N GLU A 516 4.10 -31.72 -17.85
CA GLU A 516 4.63 -32.26 -16.59
C GLU A 516 4.33 -33.75 -16.44
N ILE A 517 3.09 -34.18 -16.72
CA ILE A 517 2.69 -35.58 -16.68
C ILE A 517 3.50 -36.42 -17.68
N VAL A 518 3.60 -35.99 -18.95
CA VAL A 518 4.41 -36.69 -19.96
C VAL A 518 5.87 -36.74 -19.55
N ARG A 519 6.41 -35.67 -18.97
CA ARG A 519 7.80 -35.64 -18.46
C ARG A 519 8.01 -36.61 -17.30
N SER A 520 7.02 -36.79 -16.43
CA SER A 520 7.05 -37.74 -15.31
C SER A 520 6.84 -39.19 -15.74
N LEU A 521 6.03 -39.44 -16.78
CA LEU A 521 5.74 -40.78 -17.28
C LEU A 521 6.80 -41.30 -18.26
N ARG A 522 7.46 -40.43 -19.04
CA ARG A 522 8.47 -40.81 -20.05
C ARG A 522 9.65 -41.63 -19.48
N PRO A 523 10.12 -41.44 -18.24
CA PRO A 523 11.10 -42.33 -17.61
C PRO A 523 10.58 -43.75 -17.35
N LEU A 524 9.27 -43.91 -17.13
CA LEU A 524 8.66 -45.14 -16.61
C LEU A 524 7.99 -45.98 -17.71
N TYR A 525 7.37 -45.34 -18.68
CA TYR A 525 6.59 -45.99 -19.73
C TYR A 525 7.13 -45.71 -21.13
N TYR A 526 6.89 -46.66 -22.03
CA TYR A 526 7.06 -46.49 -23.45
C TYR A 526 5.83 -45.80 -24.05
N PHE A 527 6.07 -44.77 -24.87
CA PHE A 527 5.04 -44.04 -25.59
C PHE A 527 5.15 -44.45 -27.05
N HIS A 528 4.06 -44.90 -27.66
CA HIS A 528 3.98 -45.23 -29.09
C HIS A 528 3.93 -43.98 -29.98
#